data_AF-A0A0M3IW80-F1
#
_entry.id   AF-A0A0M3IW80-F1
#
_cell.length_a   1.000
_cell.length_b   1.000
_cell.length_c   1.000
_cell.angle_alpha   90.00
_cell.angle_beta   90.00
_cell.angle_gamma   90.00
#
_symmetry.space_group_name_H-M   'P 1'
#
loop_
_entity.id
_entity.type
_entity.pdbx_description
1 polymer ?
#
loop_
_entity_poly.entity_id
_entity_poly.type
_entity_poly.pdbx_seq_one_letter_code
_entity_poly.pdbx_strand_id
1 'polypeptide(L)'
;LFKDDVDFLLSGKIPQSDQGQLISRIINYSNDLYTALDEEKQYLMGEVLYSWAVRQQKVSIGTLWSQQAHYRLLDTIHQQFEYFGELLEQTMSGVRYLQERYRHDAFDSLYVKLQQLAHYFLYYSIIVSRQPPSVVVKCGEAENHRRSRFWFNTEIRVLGGRAFGVDQEGEGVEINCFLITDDTARQLLSNAYHDV
;
A
#
# COMPACT_ATOMS: atom_id res chain seq x y z
N LEU A 1 -13.36 -24.39 -3.58
CA LEU A 1 -13.21 -24.48 -5.05
C LEU A 1 -11.78 -24.20 -5.48
N PHE A 2 -11.27 -22.95 -5.45
CA PHE A 2 -9.87 -22.66 -5.82
C PHE A 2 -8.83 -23.49 -5.04
N LYS A 3 -8.92 -23.50 -3.71
CA LYS A 3 -8.03 -24.29 -2.85
C LYS A 3 -8.10 -25.78 -3.18
N ASP A 4 -9.31 -26.33 -3.31
CA ASP A 4 -9.50 -27.76 -3.59
C ASP A 4 -8.88 -28.13 -4.95
N ASP A 5 -8.98 -27.24 -5.95
CA ASP A 5 -8.39 -27.42 -7.28
C ASP A 5 -6.86 -27.40 -7.23
N VAL A 6 -6.29 -26.46 -6.48
CA VAL A 6 -4.84 -26.36 -6.27
C VAL A 6 -4.33 -27.58 -5.50
N ASP A 7 -4.98 -27.95 -4.40
CA ASP A 7 -4.60 -29.12 -3.60
C ASP A 7 -4.70 -30.41 -4.43
N PHE A 8 -5.72 -30.52 -5.28
CA PHE A 8 -5.87 -31.66 -6.18
C PHE A 8 -4.78 -31.67 -7.25
N LEU A 9 -4.45 -30.52 -7.84
CA LEU A 9 -3.36 -30.36 -8.81
C LEU A 9 -2.00 -30.75 -8.20
N LEU A 10 -1.73 -30.29 -6.98
CA LEU A 10 -0.50 -30.54 -6.24
C LEU A 10 -0.38 -31.98 -5.72
N SER A 11 -1.51 -32.67 -5.53
CA SER A 11 -1.52 -34.08 -5.10
C SER A 11 -0.81 -35.02 -6.07
N GLY A 12 -0.62 -34.61 -7.33
CA GLY A 12 0.03 -35.41 -8.38
C GLY A 12 -0.79 -36.62 -8.83
N LYS A 13 -2.01 -36.80 -8.32
CA LYS A 13 -2.90 -37.93 -8.64
C LYS A 13 -3.66 -37.76 -9.95
N ILE A 14 -3.45 -36.65 -10.65
CA ILE A 14 -4.20 -36.28 -11.85
C ILE A 14 -3.47 -36.75 -13.10
N PRO A 15 -4.14 -37.49 -14.01
CA PRO A 15 -3.61 -37.85 -15.31
C PRO A 15 -3.16 -36.60 -16.09
N GLN A 16 -2.04 -36.69 -16.82
CA GLN A 16 -1.52 -35.56 -17.59
C GLN A 16 -2.52 -34.98 -18.61
N SER A 17 -3.46 -35.79 -19.10
CA SER A 17 -4.55 -35.35 -19.99
C SER A 17 -5.49 -34.32 -19.36
N ASP A 18 -5.70 -34.40 -18.05
CA ASP A 18 -6.72 -33.62 -17.33
C ASP A 18 -6.11 -32.40 -16.62
N GLN A 19 -4.79 -32.39 -16.47
CA GLN A 19 -4.04 -31.29 -15.84
C GLN A 19 -4.26 -29.95 -16.56
N GLY A 20 -4.33 -29.93 -17.89
CA GLY A 20 -4.54 -28.70 -18.67
C GLY A 20 -5.91 -28.04 -18.41
N GLN A 21 -6.96 -28.83 -18.22
CA GLN A 21 -8.29 -28.31 -17.89
C GLN A 21 -8.34 -27.77 -16.46
N LEU A 22 -7.69 -28.46 -15.52
CA LEU A 22 -7.63 -28.01 -14.13
C LEU A 22 -6.80 -26.73 -13.99
N ILE A 23 -5.66 -26.63 -14.67
CA ILE A 23 -4.84 -25.43 -14.70
C ILE A 23 -5.64 -24.25 -15.27
N SER A 24 -6.35 -24.45 -16.38
CA SER A 24 -7.24 -23.42 -16.94
C SER A 24 -8.31 -22.94 -15.93
N ARG A 25 -8.90 -23.87 -15.15
CA ARG A 25 -9.89 -23.53 -14.12
C ARG A 25 -9.28 -22.74 -12.97
N ILE A 26 -8.09 -23.14 -12.49
CA ILE A 26 -7.33 -22.42 -11.47
C ILE A 26 -7.00 -21.00 -11.94
N ILE A 27 -6.57 -20.84 -13.19
CA ILE A 27 -6.27 -19.53 -13.79
C ILE A 27 -7.51 -18.64 -13.79
N ASN A 28 -8.67 -19.17 -14.20
CA ASN A 28 -9.91 -18.39 -14.22
C ASN A 28 -10.29 -17.89 -12.82
N TYR A 29 -10.29 -18.77 -11.82
CA TYR A 29 -10.53 -18.37 -10.43
C TYR A 29 -9.49 -17.37 -9.91
N SER A 30 -8.24 -17.48 -10.36
CA SER A 30 -7.20 -16.53 -9.97
C SER A 30 -7.41 -15.14 -10.58
N ASN A 31 -7.94 -15.06 -11.81
CA ASN A 31 -8.32 -13.79 -12.43
C ASN A 31 -9.52 -13.15 -11.74
N ASP A 32 -10.50 -13.95 -11.32
CA ASP A 32 -11.64 -13.47 -10.52
C ASP A 32 -11.16 -12.94 -9.16
N LEU A 33 -10.26 -13.68 -8.50
CA LEU A 33 -9.64 -13.25 -7.25
C LEU A 33 -8.83 -11.94 -7.43
N TYR A 34 -8.06 -11.82 -8.51
CA TYR A 34 -7.36 -10.58 -8.83
C TYR A 34 -8.33 -9.40 -8.94
N THR A 35 -9.47 -9.60 -9.61
CA THR A 35 -10.48 -8.55 -9.78
C THR A 35 -11.06 -8.12 -8.43
N ALA A 36 -11.39 -9.07 -7.57
CA ALA A 36 -11.87 -8.79 -6.22
C ALA A 36 -10.82 -8.05 -5.36
N LEU A 37 -9.53 -8.42 -5.47
CA LEU A 37 -8.44 -7.73 -4.78
C LEU A 37 -8.26 -6.30 -5.29
N ASP A 38 -8.39 -6.06 -6.59
CA ASP A 38 -8.31 -4.72 -7.15
C ASP A 38 -9.50 -3.86 -6.67
N GLU A 39 -10.72 -4.39 -6.69
CA GLU A 39 -11.91 -3.71 -6.16
C GLU A 39 -11.76 -3.35 -4.67
N GLU A 40 -11.31 -4.29 -3.84
CA GLU A 40 -11.09 -4.05 -2.42
C GLU A 40 -9.99 -2.99 -2.19
N LYS A 41 -8.89 -3.06 -2.95
CA LYS A 41 -7.85 -2.02 -2.94
C LYS A 41 -8.43 -0.65 -3.31
N GLN A 42 -9.27 -0.56 -4.36
CA GLN A 42 -9.90 0.70 -4.75
C GLN A 42 -10.81 1.23 -3.64
N TYR A 43 -11.56 0.37 -2.96
CA TYR A 43 -12.38 0.75 -1.82
C TYR A 43 -11.54 1.28 -0.65
N LEU A 44 -10.52 0.54 -0.21
CA LEU A 44 -9.65 0.93 0.91
C LEU A 44 -8.92 2.25 0.63
N MET A 45 -8.44 2.45 -0.60
CA MET A 45 -7.70 3.66 -0.97
C MET A 45 -8.62 4.84 -1.27
N GLY A 46 -9.58 4.63 -2.18
CA GLY A 46 -10.41 5.67 -2.77
C GLY A 46 -11.54 6.14 -1.86
N GLU A 47 -12.07 5.25 -1.00
CA GLU A 47 -13.16 5.60 -0.11
C GLU A 47 -12.67 5.74 1.33
N VAL A 48 -12.01 4.72 1.90
CA VAL A 48 -11.66 4.70 3.33
C VAL A 48 -10.54 5.69 3.65
N LEU A 49 -9.36 5.51 3.03
CA LEU A 49 -8.20 6.32 3.32
C LEU A 49 -8.35 7.76 2.81
N TYR A 50 -8.89 7.94 1.61
CA TYR A 50 -9.17 9.27 1.07
C TYR A 50 -10.14 10.06 1.97
N SER A 51 -11.25 9.46 2.42
CA SER A 51 -12.18 10.12 3.33
C SER A 51 -11.53 10.52 4.64
N TRP A 52 -10.64 9.66 5.17
CA TRP A 52 -9.84 9.99 6.35
C TRP A 52 -8.92 11.18 6.08
N ALA A 53 -8.19 11.20 4.96
CA ALA A 53 -7.25 12.26 4.60
C ALA A 53 -7.95 13.62 4.40
N VAL A 54 -9.10 13.65 3.71
CA VAL A 54 -9.91 14.87 3.54
C VAL A 54 -10.38 15.41 4.89
N ARG A 55 -10.74 14.53 5.82
CA ARG A 55 -11.14 14.92 7.17
C ARG A 55 -9.96 15.44 7.98
N GLN A 56 -8.75 14.90 7.79
CA GLN A 56 -7.53 15.34 8.48
C GLN A 56 -7.27 16.84 8.26
N GLN A 57 -7.46 17.33 7.03
CA GLN A 57 -7.31 18.75 6.69
C GLN A 57 -8.21 19.66 7.53
N LYS A 58 -9.46 19.23 7.80
CA LYS A 58 -10.45 19.98 8.57
C LYS A 58 -10.24 19.86 10.08
N VAL A 59 -9.80 18.70 10.55
CA VAL A 59 -9.60 18.43 11.98
C VAL A 59 -8.38 19.16 12.53
N SER A 60 -7.45 19.60 11.67
CA SER A 60 -6.27 20.40 12.05
C SER A 60 -6.60 21.69 12.84
N ILE A 61 -7.77 22.30 12.61
CA ILE A 61 -8.26 23.48 13.33
C ILE A 61 -9.26 23.15 14.46
N GLY A 62 -9.53 21.86 14.68
CA GLY A 62 -10.46 21.36 15.69
C GLY A 62 -9.84 21.26 17.08
N THR A 63 -10.66 20.89 18.07
CA THR A 63 -10.19 20.67 19.45
C THR A 63 -9.20 19.49 19.52
N LEU A 64 -8.36 19.48 20.56
CA LEU A 64 -7.42 18.38 20.80
C LEU A 64 -8.12 17.01 20.86
N TRP A 65 -9.31 16.97 21.46
CA TRP A 65 -10.11 15.74 21.52
C TRP A 65 -10.52 15.24 20.14
N SER A 66 -10.99 16.14 19.26
CA SER A 66 -11.36 15.78 17.88
C SER A 66 -10.15 15.30 17.07
N GLN A 67 -8.98 15.92 17.27
CA GLN A 67 -7.73 15.50 16.66
C GLN A 67 -7.32 14.10 17.13
N GLN A 68 -7.38 13.83 18.44
CA GLN A 68 -7.06 12.50 18.99
C GLN A 68 -8.04 11.42 18.54
N ALA A 69 -9.35 11.72 18.48
CA ALA A 69 -10.35 10.77 18.01
C ALA A 69 -10.11 10.41 16.53
N HIS A 70 -9.79 11.40 15.70
CA HIS A 70 -9.47 11.19 14.29
C HIS A 70 -8.17 10.40 14.08
N TYR A 71 -7.17 10.66 14.93
CA TYR A 71 -5.94 9.90 14.95
C TYR A 71 -6.15 8.42 15.31
N ARG A 72 -6.97 8.12 16.33
CA ARG A 72 -7.28 6.73 16.72
C ARG A 72 -8.07 5.96 15.65
N LEU A 73 -8.90 6.65 14.86
CA LEU A 73 -9.58 6.02 13.71
C LEU A 73 -8.57 5.44 12.71
N LEU A 74 -7.40 6.06 12.59
CA LEU A 74 -6.34 5.56 11.72
C LEU A 74 -5.83 4.18 12.16
N ASP A 75 -5.87 3.85 13.46
CA ASP A 75 -5.45 2.54 13.94
C ASP A 75 -6.41 1.43 13.46
N THR A 76 -7.72 1.73 13.34
CA THR A 76 -8.69 0.81 12.74
C THR A 76 -8.49 0.66 11.24
N ILE A 77 -8.23 1.77 10.53
CA ILE A 77 -7.92 1.73 9.09
C ILE A 77 -6.63 0.94 8.84
N HIS A 78 -5.61 1.14 9.69
CA HIS A 78 -4.37 0.39 9.62
C HIS A 78 -4.62 -1.12 9.72
N GLN A 79 -5.46 -1.58 10.64
CA GLN A 79 -5.82 -3.00 10.75
C GLN A 79 -6.49 -3.55 9.48
N GLN A 80 -7.35 -2.77 8.83
CA GLN A 80 -7.98 -3.17 7.56
C GLN A 80 -6.93 -3.32 6.45
N PHE A 81 -5.98 -2.38 6.40
CA PHE A 81 -4.86 -2.41 5.44
C PHE A 81 -3.90 -3.56 5.71
N GLU A 82 -3.59 -3.88 6.98
CA GLU A 82 -2.80 -5.04 7.36
C GLU A 82 -3.45 -6.34 6.89
N TYR A 83 -4.74 -6.51 7.15
CA TYR A 83 -5.48 -7.68 6.69
C TYR A 83 -5.47 -7.83 5.16
N PHE A 84 -5.70 -6.73 4.44
CA PHE A 84 -5.63 -6.75 2.98
C PHE A 84 -4.21 -7.07 2.47
N GLY A 85 -3.18 -6.47 3.09
CA GLY A 85 -1.78 -6.74 2.74
C GLY A 85 -1.40 -8.19 2.95
N GLU A 86 -1.82 -8.81 4.06
CA GLU A 86 -1.62 -10.24 4.33
C GLU A 86 -2.29 -11.12 3.27
N LEU A 87 -3.54 -10.83 2.90
CA LEU A 87 -4.26 -11.58 1.86
C LEU A 87 -3.56 -11.47 0.50
N LEU A 88 -3.10 -10.27 0.14
CA LEU A 88 -2.41 -10.02 -1.12
C LEU A 88 -1.06 -10.75 -1.17
N GLU A 89 -0.25 -10.65 -0.12
CA GLU A 89 1.03 -11.36 -0.03
C GLU A 89 0.84 -12.87 -0.12
N GLN A 90 -0.10 -13.44 0.65
CA GLN A 90 -0.38 -14.87 0.61
C GLN A 90 -0.81 -15.34 -0.78
N THR A 91 -1.63 -14.53 -1.46
CA THR A 91 -2.06 -14.80 -2.83
C THR A 91 -0.87 -14.79 -3.79
N MET A 92 0.00 -13.77 -3.70
CA MET A 92 1.22 -13.69 -4.50
C MET A 92 2.16 -14.88 -4.27
N SER A 93 2.37 -15.25 -3.00
CA SER A 93 3.19 -16.40 -2.62
C SER A 93 2.61 -17.73 -3.15
N GLY A 94 1.28 -17.89 -3.11
CA GLY A 94 0.60 -19.03 -3.72
C GLY A 94 0.77 -19.11 -5.24
N VAL A 95 0.62 -17.98 -5.94
CA VAL A 95 0.82 -17.92 -7.41
C VAL A 95 2.28 -18.18 -7.78
N ARG A 96 3.23 -17.64 -7.02
CA ARG A 96 4.68 -17.89 -7.22
C ARG A 96 5.01 -19.36 -7.11
N TYR A 97 4.43 -20.05 -6.12
CA TYR A 97 4.60 -21.48 -5.96
C TYR A 97 4.09 -22.27 -7.18
N LEU A 98 2.93 -21.89 -7.73
CA LEU A 98 2.38 -22.51 -8.94
C LEU A 98 3.24 -22.22 -10.19
N GLN A 99 3.77 -21.00 -10.30
CA GLN A 99 4.68 -20.58 -11.37
C GLN A 99 5.96 -21.44 -11.38
N GLU A 100 6.60 -21.62 -10.23
CA GLU A 100 7.81 -22.44 -10.10
C GLU A 100 7.57 -23.91 -10.47
N ARG A 101 6.38 -24.44 -10.14
CA ARG A 101 6.07 -25.86 -10.29
C ARG A 101 5.60 -26.26 -11.69
N TYR A 102 4.83 -25.40 -12.36
CA TYR A 102 4.16 -25.73 -13.63
C TYR A 102 4.66 -24.90 -14.82
N ARG A 103 5.41 -23.80 -14.60
CA ARG A 103 6.01 -22.94 -15.65
C ARG A 103 5.04 -22.59 -16.78
N HIS A 104 3.88 -22.06 -16.41
CA HIS A 104 2.82 -21.70 -17.35
C HIS A 104 2.69 -20.17 -17.43
N ASP A 105 2.76 -19.61 -18.64
CA ASP A 105 2.82 -18.16 -18.91
C ASP A 105 1.67 -17.35 -18.26
N ALA A 106 0.51 -17.97 -18.07
CA ALA A 106 -0.61 -17.34 -17.39
C ALA A 106 -0.34 -17.05 -15.90
N PHE A 107 0.42 -17.89 -15.21
CA PHE A 107 0.83 -17.64 -13.83
C PHE A 107 1.88 -16.54 -13.76
N ASP A 108 2.82 -16.48 -14.72
CA ASP A 108 3.76 -15.36 -14.84
C ASP A 108 3.01 -14.04 -15.03
N SER A 109 2.06 -14.02 -15.96
CA SER A 109 1.24 -12.83 -16.25
C SER A 109 0.41 -12.38 -15.04
N LEU A 110 -0.18 -13.33 -14.31
CA LEU A 110 -0.96 -13.04 -13.10
C LEU A 110 -0.07 -12.52 -11.98
N TYR A 111 1.10 -13.13 -11.76
CA TYR A 111 2.03 -12.70 -10.71
C TYR A 111 2.48 -11.26 -10.93
N VAL A 112 2.82 -10.90 -12.18
CA VAL A 112 3.20 -9.51 -12.52
C VAL A 112 2.06 -8.52 -12.21
N LYS A 113 0.81 -8.87 -12.53
CA LYS A 113 -0.35 -8.03 -12.20
C LYS A 113 -0.52 -7.85 -10.69
N LEU A 114 -0.41 -8.93 -9.92
CA LEU A 114 -0.49 -8.87 -8.46
C LEU A 114 0.66 -8.06 -7.85
N GLN A 115 1.86 -8.17 -8.42
CA GLN A 115 3.01 -7.37 -8.00
C GLN A 115 2.79 -5.87 -8.25
N GLN A 116 2.22 -5.51 -9.41
CA GLN A 116 1.84 -4.12 -9.69
C GLN A 116 0.77 -3.61 -8.73
N LEU A 117 -0.22 -4.45 -8.42
CA LEU A 117 -1.26 -4.15 -7.43
C LEU A 117 -0.66 -3.91 -6.05
N ALA A 118 0.25 -4.78 -5.60
CA ALA A 118 0.95 -4.65 -4.33
C ALA A 118 1.83 -3.40 -4.28
N HIS A 119 2.57 -3.11 -5.35
CA HIS A 119 3.39 -1.91 -5.42
C HIS A 119 2.54 -0.63 -5.33
N TYR A 120 1.44 -0.57 -6.09
CA TYR A 120 0.49 0.53 -6.00
C TYR A 120 -0.09 0.65 -4.59
N PHE A 121 -0.54 -0.47 -4.01
CA PHE A 121 -1.08 -0.50 -2.65
C PHE A 121 -0.07 0.07 -1.64
N LEU A 122 1.16 -0.46 -1.61
CA LEU A 122 2.19 -0.03 -0.68
C LEU A 122 2.58 1.44 -0.86
N TYR A 123 2.73 1.89 -2.11
CA TYR A 123 3.11 3.27 -2.41
C TYR A 123 2.10 4.28 -1.87
N TYR A 124 0.80 4.03 -2.09
CA TYR A 124 -0.27 4.93 -1.60
C TYR A 124 -0.63 4.72 -0.14
N SER A 125 -0.16 3.64 0.49
CA SER A 125 -0.28 3.40 1.93
C SER A 125 0.70 4.21 2.78
N ILE A 126 1.67 4.91 2.17
CA ILE A 126 2.58 5.81 2.87
C ILE A 126 1.87 7.14 3.09
N ILE A 127 1.61 7.48 4.35
CA ILE A 127 0.82 8.66 4.71
C ILE A 127 1.46 9.49 5.81
N VAL A 128 1.12 10.78 5.83
CA VAL A 128 1.43 11.67 6.95
C VAL A 128 0.31 11.55 7.98
N SER A 129 0.49 10.73 9.01
CA SER A 129 -0.50 10.50 10.07
C SER A 129 -0.67 11.71 10.99
N ARG A 130 0.41 12.48 11.19
CA ARG A 130 0.39 13.77 11.89
C ARG A 130 1.02 14.85 11.02
N GLN A 131 0.17 15.77 10.56
CA GLN A 131 0.60 16.88 9.71
C GLN A 131 1.58 17.79 10.45
N PRO A 132 2.59 18.33 9.74
CA PRO A 132 3.32 19.48 10.26
C PRO A 132 2.35 20.68 10.44
N PRO A 133 2.66 21.63 11.33
CA PRO A 133 1.83 22.81 11.50
C PRO A 133 1.74 23.61 10.19
N SER A 134 0.53 24.05 9.83
CA SER A 134 0.25 24.74 8.57
C SER A 134 0.97 26.08 8.42
N VAL A 135 1.43 26.66 9.53
CA VAL A 135 2.21 27.90 9.55
C VAL A 135 3.45 27.68 10.41
N VAL A 136 4.62 27.73 9.78
CA VAL A 136 5.91 27.74 10.48
C VAL A 136 6.46 29.15 10.41
N VAL A 137 6.56 29.82 11.57
CA VAL A 137 7.12 31.18 11.65
C VAL A 137 8.63 31.12 11.44
N LYS A 138 9.13 31.81 10.41
CA LYS A 138 10.56 32.11 10.28
C LYS A 138 10.82 33.43 11.02
N CYS A 139 11.55 33.40 12.13
CA CYS A 139 11.96 34.64 12.82
C CYS A 139 12.97 35.41 11.95
N GLY A 140 12.62 36.64 11.59
CA GLY A 140 13.27 37.45 10.56
C GLY A 140 14.43 38.34 11.00
N GLU A 141 15.25 37.97 11.99
CA GLU A 141 16.44 38.75 12.37
C GLU A 141 17.73 37.93 12.40
N ALA A 142 17.86 36.94 11.51
CA ALA A 142 19.11 36.24 11.34
C ALA A 142 19.45 36.14 9.85
N GLU A 143 20.01 37.21 9.29
CA GLU A 143 20.52 37.29 7.91
C GLU A 143 21.51 36.16 7.57
N ASN A 144 22.06 35.45 8.56
CA ASN A 144 23.06 34.39 8.38
C ASN A 144 22.68 32.99 8.87
N HIS A 145 21.42 32.71 9.25
CA HIS A 145 21.04 31.36 9.69
C HIS A 145 19.80 30.81 8.97
N ARG A 146 20.04 29.80 8.12
CA ARG A 146 19.03 28.92 7.47
C ARG A 146 18.21 28.07 8.47
N ARG A 147 18.00 28.47 9.72
CA ARG A 147 17.32 27.67 10.74
C ARG A 147 16.11 28.40 11.31
N SER A 148 14.92 27.96 10.91
CA SER A 148 13.70 28.21 11.70
C SER A 148 13.87 27.61 13.08
N ARG A 149 13.66 28.38 14.15
CA ARG A 149 13.87 27.94 15.53
C ARG A 149 12.66 27.22 16.16
N PHE A 150 11.61 26.96 15.38
CA PHE A 150 10.43 26.25 15.87
C PHE A 150 10.53 24.76 15.56
N TRP A 151 10.63 23.98 16.63
CA TRP A 151 10.53 22.54 16.58
C TRP A 151 9.07 22.15 16.42
N PHE A 152 8.78 21.29 15.46
CA PHE A 152 7.49 20.65 15.31
C PHE A 152 7.68 19.16 15.05
N ASN A 153 6.66 18.39 15.40
CA ASN A 153 6.66 16.95 15.17
C ASN A 153 5.69 16.66 14.03
N THR A 154 6.10 15.75 13.15
CA THR A 154 5.26 15.11 12.15
C THR A 154 5.48 13.61 12.27
N GLU A 155 4.50 12.83 11.83
CA GLU A 155 4.58 11.38 11.84
C GLU A 155 4.17 10.88 10.47
N ILE A 156 4.98 9.99 9.91
CA ILE A 156 4.72 9.25 8.69
C ILE A 156 4.47 7.80 9.09
N ARG A 157 3.44 7.19 8.50
CA ARG A 157 3.08 5.79 8.71
C ARG A 157 2.95 5.09 7.38
N VAL A 158 3.30 3.81 7.37
CA VAL A 158 2.98 2.89 6.27
C VAL A 158 1.86 1.98 6.74
N LEU A 159 0.78 1.90 5.97
CA LEU A 159 -0.38 1.05 6.28
C LEU A 159 -0.30 -0.27 5.50
N GLY A 160 -0.46 -1.42 6.16
CA GLY A 160 -0.47 -2.71 5.47
C GLY A 160 0.90 -3.18 4.96
N GLY A 161 1.97 -2.59 5.47
CA GLY A 161 3.34 -2.88 5.02
C GLY A 161 3.97 -4.12 5.68
N ARG A 162 3.41 -4.62 6.79
CA ARG A 162 4.05 -5.68 7.58
C ARG A 162 4.20 -6.99 6.82
N ALA A 163 3.16 -7.42 6.13
CA ALA A 163 3.17 -8.66 5.35
C ALA A 163 4.28 -8.65 4.27
N PHE A 164 4.57 -7.45 3.74
CA PHE A 164 5.62 -7.23 2.75
C PHE A 164 7.00 -6.94 3.36
N GLY A 165 7.16 -7.11 4.68
CA GLY A 165 8.44 -6.94 5.35
C GLY A 165 8.89 -5.49 5.52
N VAL A 166 8.04 -4.49 5.25
CA VAL A 166 8.43 -3.07 5.30
C VAL A 166 8.95 -2.66 6.68
N ASP A 167 8.38 -3.22 7.76
CA ASP A 167 8.83 -2.94 9.13
C ASP A 167 10.25 -3.48 9.41
N GLN A 168 10.61 -4.62 8.81
CA GLN A 168 11.90 -5.30 9.02
C GLN A 168 12.97 -4.73 8.08
N GLU A 169 12.63 -4.55 6.81
CA GLU A 169 13.52 -3.97 5.80
C GLU A 169 13.71 -2.46 5.99
N GLY A 170 12.76 -1.81 6.67
CA GLY A 170 12.83 -0.40 7.03
C GLY A 170 13.72 -0.10 8.25
N GLU A 171 14.21 -1.12 8.97
CA GLU A 171 15.05 -0.90 10.14
C GLU A 171 16.38 -0.23 9.73
N GLY A 172 16.60 0.98 10.24
CA GLY A 172 17.78 1.79 9.90
C GLY A 172 17.67 2.59 8.60
N VAL A 173 16.52 2.56 7.90
CA VAL A 173 16.26 3.42 6.75
C VAL A 173 16.01 4.85 7.21
N GLU A 174 16.77 5.80 6.68
CA GLU A 174 16.63 7.22 7.00
C GLU A 174 15.55 7.87 6.14
N ILE A 175 14.52 8.43 6.79
CA ILE A 175 13.48 9.23 6.12
C ILE A 175 13.94 10.69 6.07
N ASN A 176 14.21 11.17 4.86
CA ASN A 176 14.61 12.55 4.62
C ASN A 176 13.40 13.45 4.34
N CYS A 177 13.17 14.44 5.19
CA CYS A 177 12.08 15.41 5.04
C CYS A 177 12.60 16.75 4.49
N PHE A 178 12.09 17.17 3.34
CA PHE A 178 12.44 18.43 2.70
C PHE A 178 11.24 19.37 2.64
N LEU A 179 11.46 20.65 2.97
CA LEU A 179 10.49 21.70 2.67
C LEU A 179 10.66 22.11 1.21
N ILE A 180 9.61 21.92 0.42
CA ILE A 180 9.59 22.24 -1.01
C ILE A 180 8.59 23.36 -1.31
N THR A 181 8.72 23.96 -2.48
CA THR A 181 7.75 24.95 -2.98
C THR A 181 6.59 24.28 -3.71
N ASP A 182 5.46 24.98 -3.86
CA ASP A 182 4.30 24.48 -4.62
C ASP A 182 4.68 24.13 -6.07
N ASP A 183 5.56 24.91 -6.71
CA ASP A 183 6.02 24.64 -8.08
C ASP A 183 6.84 23.35 -8.15
N THR A 184 7.74 23.13 -7.19
CA THR A 184 8.49 21.87 -7.06
C THR A 184 7.55 20.70 -6.82
N ALA A 185 6.53 20.86 -5.97
CA ALA A 185 5.55 19.82 -5.70
C ALA A 185 4.77 19.42 -6.97
N ARG A 186 4.34 20.39 -7.79
CA ARG A 186 3.67 20.12 -9.07
C ARG A 186 4.56 19.37 -10.06
N GLN A 187 5.85 19.74 -10.12
CA GLN A 187 6.82 19.04 -10.98
C GLN A 187 7.05 17.60 -10.51
N LEU A 188 7.23 17.37 -9.21
CA LEU A 188 7.41 16.03 -8.65
C LEU A 188 6.19 15.14 -8.88
N LEU A 189 4.98 15.69 -8.71
CA LEU A 189 3.73 14.98 -9.03
C LEU A 189 3.69 14.57 -10.51
N SER A 190 4.02 15.46 -11.43
CA SER A 190 4.04 15.15 -12.87
C SER A 190 4.98 14.00 -13.20
N ASN A 191 6.16 13.94 -12.55
CA ASN A 191 7.14 12.88 -12.80
C ASN A 191 6.71 11.56 -12.15
N ALA A 192 6.13 11.60 -10.96
CA ALA A 192 5.67 10.41 -10.23
C ALA A 192 4.54 9.65 -10.95
N TYR A 193 3.77 10.30 -11.83
CA TYR A 193 2.74 9.64 -12.65
C TYR A 193 3.22 9.20 -14.04
N HIS A 194 4.43 9.61 -14.47
CA HIS A 194 4.97 9.28 -15.78
C HIS A 194 6.04 8.17 -15.75
N ASP A 195 6.68 7.93 -14.60
CA ASP A 195 7.78 6.96 -14.45
C ASP A 195 7.38 5.66 -13.72
N VAL A 196 6.10 5.26 -13.75
CA VAL A 196 5.61 3.96 -13.21
C VAL A 196 5.33 2.97 -14.33
#